data_AF-A0A379F1W0-F1
#
_entry.id   AF-A0A379F1W0-F1
#
_cell.length_a   1.000
_cell.length_b   1.000
_cell.length_c   1.000
_cell.angle_alpha   90.00
_cell.angle_beta   90.00
_cell.angle_gamma   90.00
#
_symmetry.space_group_name_H-M   'P 1'
#
loop_
_entity.id
_entity.type
_entity.pdbx_description
1 polymer ?
#
loop_
_entity_poly.entity_id
_entity_poly.type
_entity_poly.pdbx_seq_one_letter_code
_entity_poly.pdbx_strand_id
1 'polypeptide(L)'
;MIPSKQHTILYSWENLKLLLFFVLCNLAFCKSYAQYYSFKTNDFYKNRNPKKNKVYTSWANINGRRWDIKTDAVIRDFDEYTYCLKVGTSSSGASYLELKPDISKSKIRKIVISLQTSTDDKLRKLLNTVMAVDDKRISPVEKGYINDSIISFTFANIVINDRPKIEIFYDKNKTYFIAVQSIEVTNEIDQNEDNSTTITSNKGIENNIIQVTRTLSKDYWNTFCLPFNVDKDSVKLYLNDPELREFTGKVDGTTMLFKDATEIKAEIPYIIKPKKDVVNPIFRNVTITEVEPKIITDETGNYAFVGAYSPTELKTDGTELFLGDKDNLYKPSANDKKINGMRAFFRIKNASHAKQSQYNISLDGTTTIVLHDTNDIPSKTHERVYTLDGRQVYSTSNLKTGIYIRNGRKIYVN
;
A
#
# COMPACT_ATOMS: atom_id res chain seq x y z
N MET A 1 -20.82 -34.68 -59.01
CA MET A 1 -20.93 -33.31 -58.49
C MET A 1 -21.72 -33.37 -57.20
N ILE A 2 -21.02 -33.45 -56.07
CA ILE A 2 -21.56 -33.55 -54.70
C ILE A 2 -20.82 -32.46 -53.92
N PRO A 3 -21.50 -31.50 -53.26
CA PRO A 3 -20.79 -30.51 -52.46
C PRO A 3 -20.38 -31.15 -51.13
N SER A 4 -19.07 -31.23 -50.90
CA SER A 4 -18.46 -31.61 -49.63
C SER A 4 -18.71 -30.52 -48.57
N LYS A 5 -19.36 -30.90 -47.47
CA LYS A 5 -19.51 -30.08 -46.25
C LYS A 5 -18.17 -29.97 -45.52
N GLN A 6 -17.42 -28.89 -45.75
CA GLN A 6 -16.39 -28.45 -44.80
C GLN A 6 -16.30 -26.92 -44.83
N HIS A 7 -17.15 -26.23 -44.08
CA HIS A 7 -16.91 -24.85 -43.60
C HIS A 7 -17.98 -24.49 -42.59
N THR A 8 -17.93 -25.07 -41.38
CA THR A 8 -18.74 -24.55 -40.25
C THR A 8 -18.19 -24.96 -38.89
N ILE A 9 -16.89 -24.77 -38.65
CA ILE A 9 -16.37 -24.74 -37.27
C ILE A 9 -15.29 -23.66 -37.20
N LEU A 10 -15.70 -22.43 -36.88
CA LEU A 10 -14.78 -21.40 -36.37
C LEU A 10 -15.47 -20.31 -35.52
N TYR A 11 -16.79 -20.40 -35.29
CA TYR A 11 -17.53 -19.46 -34.44
C TYR A 11 -18.53 -20.20 -33.55
N SER A 12 -18.02 -20.99 -32.60
CA SER A 12 -18.85 -21.38 -31.45
C SER A 12 -18.93 -20.20 -30.48
N TRP A 13 -20.10 -20.01 -29.86
CA TRP A 13 -20.31 -18.99 -28.82
C TRP A 13 -19.33 -19.14 -27.65
N GLU A 14 -18.84 -20.35 -27.39
CA GLU A 14 -17.79 -20.62 -26.40
C GLU A 14 -16.44 -20.06 -26.82
N ASN A 15 -16.03 -20.23 -28.07
CA ASN A 15 -14.78 -19.65 -28.59
C ASN A 15 -14.86 -18.12 -28.65
N LEU A 16 -16.05 -17.57 -28.95
CA LEU A 16 -16.26 -16.12 -28.90
C LEU A 16 -16.19 -15.60 -27.46
N LYS A 17 -16.76 -16.32 -26.48
CA LYS A 17 -16.64 -15.99 -25.04
C LYS A 17 -15.21 -16.11 -24.53
N LEU A 18 -14.47 -17.13 -24.94
CA LEU A 18 -13.05 -17.31 -24.62
C LEU A 18 -12.20 -16.21 -25.25
N LEU A 19 -12.47 -15.82 -26.50
CA LEU A 19 -11.80 -14.69 -27.15
C LEU A 19 -12.19 -13.36 -26.48
N LEU A 20 -13.46 -13.13 -26.15
CA LEU A 20 -13.90 -11.94 -25.44
C LEU A 20 -13.32 -11.90 -24.02
N PHE A 21 -13.22 -13.04 -23.34
CA PHE A 21 -12.59 -13.18 -22.03
C PHE A 21 -11.08 -12.97 -22.15
N PHE A 22 -10.42 -13.48 -23.18
CA PHE A 22 -9.01 -13.18 -23.46
C PHE A 22 -8.80 -11.72 -23.81
N VAL A 23 -9.68 -11.09 -24.57
CA VAL A 23 -9.60 -9.66 -24.94
C VAL A 23 -9.97 -8.77 -23.75
N LEU A 24 -10.91 -9.15 -22.89
CA LEU A 24 -11.23 -8.45 -21.64
C LEU A 24 -10.15 -8.65 -20.59
N CYS A 25 -9.57 -9.84 -20.47
CA CYS A 25 -8.38 -10.09 -19.68
C CYS A 25 -7.24 -9.24 -20.24
N ASN A 26 -6.94 -9.28 -21.54
CA ASN A 26 -5.87 -8.46 -22.11
C ASN A 26 -6.17 -6.96 -22.05
N LEU A 27 -7.42 -6.49 -22.16
CA LEU A 27 -7.77 -5.06 -22.00
C LEU A 27 -7.73 -4.63 -20.52
N ALA A 28 -8.06 -5.51 -19.59
CA ALA A 28 -7.86 -5.30 -18.15
C ALA A 28 -6.37 -5.38 -17.77
N PHE A 29 -5.58 -6.25 -18.42
CA PHE A 29 -4.14 -6.40 -18.26
C PHE A 29 -3.34 -5.33 -19.01
N CYS A 30 -3.89 -4.70 -20.06
CA CYS A 30 -3.24 -3.66 -20.86
C CYS A 30 -3.24 -2.27 -20.18
N LYS A 31 -3.82 -2.15 -18.98
CA LYS A 31 -3.68 -0.96 -18.12
C LYS A 31 -2.98 -1.23 -16.78
N SER A 32 -2.46 -2.43 -16.51
CA SER A 32 -2.18 -2.81 -15.11
C SER A 32 -0.74 -3.27 -14.84
N TYR A 33 0.23 -2.41 -15.02
CA TYR A 33 1.41 -2.43 -14.17
C TYR A 33 1.72 -0.99 -13.76
N ALA A 34 1.37 -0.66 -12.53
CA ALA A 34 1.71 0.61 -11.93
C ALA A 34 3.23 0.83 -11.88
N GLN A 35 3.71 2.07 -12.01
CA GLN A 35 5.13 2.49 -12.05
C GLN A 35 6.02 1.54 -12.86
N TYR A 36 5.41 0.90 -13.84
CA TYR A 36 6.02 0.14 -14.89
C TYR A 36 6.07 1.07 -16.09
N TYR A 37 7.25 1.63 -16.29
CA TYR A 37 7.54 2.48 -17.42
C TYR A 37 7.80 1.56 -18.60
N SER A 38 6.78 1.37 -19.44
CA SER A 38 6.94 0.69 -20.70
C SER A 38 7.64 1.62 -21.67
N PHE A 39 8.82 1.24 -22.15
CA PHE A 39 9.58 2.04 -23.11
C PHE A 39 9.09 1.81 -24.55
N LYS A 40 7.85 1.32 -24.71
CA LYS A 40 7.15 1.12 -25.99
C LYS A 40 6.56 2.43 -26.53
N THR A 41 7.42 3.45 -26.66
CA THR A 41 7.09 4.73 -27.31
C THR A 41 8.13 5.08 -28.38
N ASN A 42 7.65 5.60 -29.51
CA ASN A 42 8.52 6.11 -30.58
C ASN A 42 9.02 7.55 -30.30
N ASP A 43 8.64 8.16 -29.18
CA ASP A 43 8.98 9.54 -28.86
C ASP A 43 10.49 9.75 -28.72
N PHE A 44 11.23 8.77 -28.21
CA PHE A 44 12.70 8.86 -28.16
C PHE A 44 13.31 8.98 -29.56
N TYR A 45 12.74 8.37 -30.59
CA TYR A 45 13.24 8.56 -31.94
C TYR A 45 12.85 9.95 -32.48
N LYS A 46 11.60 10.36 -32.28
CA LYS A 46 11.07 11.65 -32.78
C LYS A 46 11.75 12.85 -32.13
N ASN A 47 12.04 12.78 -30.84
CA ASN A 47 12.60 13.87 -30.04
C ASN A 47 14.13 13.87 -30.01
N ARG A 48 14.78 13.09 -30.89
CA ARG A 48 16.24 13.00 -30.92
C ARG A 48 16.84 14.35 -31.32
N ASN A 49 17.84 14.79 -30.56
CA ASN A 49 18.64 15.93 -30.97
C ASN A 49 19.61 15.53 -32.08
N PRO A 50 20.04 16.48 -32.92
CA PRO A 50 21.10 16.26 -33.89
C PRO A 50 22.34 15.68 -33.20
N LYS A 51 22.98 14.70 -33.86
CA LYS A 51 24.20 14.07 -33.35
C LYS A 51 25.27 15.13 -33.13
N LYS A 52 25.75 15.26 -31.88
CA LYS A 52 26.84 16.19 -31.52
C LYS A 52 27.97 15.39 -30.88
N ASN A 53 29.19 15.53 -31.39
CA ASN A 53 30.39 14.85 -30.85
C ASN A 53 30.24 13.32 -30.67
N LYS A 54 29.59 12.64 -31.64
CA LYS A 54 29.27 11.20 -31.59
C LYS A 54 28.32 10.76 -30.46
N VAL A 55 27.60 11.70 -29.85
CA VAL A 55 26.60 11.44 -28.82
C VAL A 55 25.21 11.74 -29.37
N TYR A 56 24.27 10.85 -29.07
CA TYR A 56 22.84 11.05 -29.29
C TYR A 56 22.17 11.34 -27.95
N THR A 57 21.27 12.31 -27.95
CA THR A 57 20.39 12.60 -26.81
C THR A 57 18.96 12.67 -27.27
N SER A 58 18.04 12.29 -26.40
CA SER A 58 16.60 12.36 -26.66
C SER A 58 15.83 12.31 -25.35
N TRP A 59 14.51 12.37 -25.42
CA TRP A 59 13.63 12.29 -24.28
C TRP A 59 12.26 11.73 -24.66
N ALA A 60 11.56 11.18 -23.67
CA ALA A 60 10.15 10.83 -23.76
C ALA A 60 9.45 11.04 -22.41
N ASN A 61 8.16 11.32 -22.45
CA ASN A 61 7.32 11.32 -21.26
C ASN A 61 6.60 9.98 -21.17
N ILE A 62 6.82 9.23 -20.09
CA ILE A 62 6.20 7.93 -19.85
C ILE A 62 5.51 7.99 -18.50
N ASN A 63 4.19 7.80 -18.50
CA ASN A 63 3.35 7.86 -17.30
C ASN A 63 3.59 9.13 -16.45
N GLY A 64 3.58 10.30 -17.11
CA GLY A 64 3.78 11.59 -16.45
C GLY A 64 5.21 11.90 -15.99
N ARG A 65 6.17 10.99 -16.21
CA ARG A 65 7.59 11.23 -15.89
C ARG A 65 8.42 11.40 -17.16
N ARG A 66 9.25 12.43 -17.18
CA ARG A 66 10.22 12.65 -18.25
C ARG A 66 11.43 11.72 -18.07
N TRP A 67 11.85 11.10 -19.16
CA TRP A 67 13.07 10.30 -19.24
C TRP A 67 13.97 10.92 -20.28
N ASP A 68 15.11 11.47 -19.86
CA ASP A 68 16.15 11.92 -20.79
C ASP A 68 17.14 10.78 -21.01
N ILE A 69 17.61 10.61 -22.25
CA ILE A 69 18.59 9.58 -22.60
C ILE A 69 19.83 10.15 -23.27
N LYS A 70 20.94 9.43 -23.10
CA LYS A 70 22.21 9.69 -23.79
C LYS A 70 22.88 8.38 -24.18
N THR A 71 23.37 8.29 -25.41
CA THR A 71 24.04 7.09 -25.94
C THR A 71 25.05 7.47 -27.05
N ASP A 72 25.94 6.55 -27.41
CA ASP A 72 26.89 6.68 -28.51
C ASP A 72 26.40 6.09 -29.84
N ALA A 73 25.24 5.43 -29.86
CA ALA A 73 24.66 4.82 -31.05
C ALA A 73 23.31 5.42 -31.46
N VAL A 74 22.93 5.17 -32.72
CA VAL A 74 21.67 5.67 -33.29
C VAL A 74 20.49 5.15 -32.48
N ILE A 75 19.60 6.06 -32.07
CA ILE A 75 18.28 5.74 -31.53
C ILE A 75 17.40 5.27 -32.70
N ARG A 76 16.80 4.09 -32.57
CA ARG A 76 16.05 3.44 -33.65
C ARG A 76 14.59 3.89 -33.67
N ASP A 77 14.05 4.01 -34.88
CA ASP A 77 12.61 4.17 -35.12
C ASP A 77 11.88 2.87 -34.78
N PHE A 78 10.57 2.98 -34.57
CA PHE A 78 9.71 1.82 -34.39
C PHE A 78 9.51 1.12 -35.73
N ASP A 79 9.79 -0.18 -35.75
CA ASP A 79 9.58 -1.06 -36.89
C ASP A 79 9.09 -2.43 -36.40
N GLU A 80 8.88 -3.37 -37.31
CA GLU A 80 8.43 -4.74 -36.97
C GLU A 80 9.38 -5.47 -36.00
N TYR A 81 10.63 -5.00 -35.85
CA TYR A 81 11.67 -5.56 -34.97
C TYR A 81 12.04 -4.65 -33.80
N THR A 82 11.36 -3.52 -33.64
CA THR A 82 11.69 -2.46 -32.67
C THR A 82 10.39 -1.85 -32.15
N TYR A 83 9.91 -2.37 -31.02
CA TYR A 83 8.69 -1.90 -30.38
C TYR A 83 8.95 -1.25 -29.01
N CYS A 84 10.21 -0.96 -28.68
CA CYS A 84 10.64 -0.30 -27.45
C CYS A 84 11.88 0.58 -27.71
N LEU A 85 12.32 1.35 -26.71
CA LEU A 85 13.57 2.13 -26.79
C LEU A 85 14.73 1.19 -27.12
N LYS A 86 15.28 1.35 -28.33
CA LYS A 86 16.41 0.57 -28.83
C LYS A 86 17.47 1.51 -29.39
N VAL A 87 18.72 1.26 -28.98
CA VAL A 87 19.89 2.01 -29.45
C VAL A 87 20.89 1.05 -30.07
N GLY A 88 21.41 1.44 -31.24
CA GLY A 88 22.35 0.62 -32.01
C GLY A 88 21.73 -0.59 -32.71
N THR A 89 22.58 -1.36 -33.38
CA THR A 89 22.27 -2.61 -34.08
C THR A 89 23.40 -3.62 -33.86
N SER A 90 23.32 -4.80 -34.45
CA SER A 90 24.41 -5.78 -34.42
C SER A 90 25.68 -5.31 -35.14
N SER A 91 25.53 -4.52 -36.22
CA SER A 91 26.64 -4.00 -37.03
C SER A 91 27.09 -2.59 -36.61
N SER A 92 26.27 -1.86 -35.86
CA SER A 92 26.56 -0.53 -35.33
C SER A 92 26.04 -0.42 -33.90
N GLY A 93 26.68 -1.16 -32.99
CA GLY A 93 26.25 -1.30 -31.60
C GLY A 93 26.44 -0.05 -30.76
N ALA A 94 25.70 0.02 -29.66
CA ALA A 94 25.92 0.94 -28.56
C ALA A 94 26.95 0.35 -27.59
N SER A 95 27.86 1.16 -27.07
CA SER A 95 28.66 0.77 -25.91
C SER A 95 27.92 1.08 -24.60
N TYR A 96 27.05 2.10 -24.61
CA TYR A 96 26.26 2.48 -23.44
C TYR A 96 24.91 3.12 -23.79
N LEU A 97 24.02 3.12 -22.80
CA LEU A 97 22.80 3.90 -22.74
C LEU A 97 22.65 4.45 -21.31
N GLU A 98 22.62 5.77 -21.16
CA GLU A 98 22.27 6.45 -19.93
C GLU A 98 20.79 6.86 -19.96
N LEU A 99 20.06 6.59 -18.88
CA LEU A 99 18.70 7.10 -18.65
C LEU A 99 18.69 7.98 -17.40
N LYS A 100 18.08 9.16 -17.50
CA LYS A 100 17.87 10.09 -16.40
C LYS A 100 16.37 10.35 -16.23
N PRO A 101 15.70 9.64 -15.31
CA PRO A 101 14.31 9.98 -15.01
C PRO A 101 14.23 11.33 -14.29
N ASP A 102 13.13 12.01 -14.45
CA ASP A 102 12.76 13.18 -13.65
C ASP A 102 12.15 12.71 -12.32
N ILE A 103 13.01 12.17 -11.47
CA ILE A 103 12.71 11.70 -10.13
C ILE A 103 13.70 12.36 -9.20
N SER A 104 13.21 13.11 -8.23
CA SER A 104 14.03 13.73 -7.19
C SER A 104 14.00 12.88 -5.92
N LYS A 105 13.95 13.54 -4.75
CA LYS A 105 13.93 12.93 -3.43
C LYS A 105 12.88 11.83 -3.28
N SER A 106 13.30 10.57 -3.13
CA SER A 106 12.40 9.43 -2.97
C SER A 106 13.07 8.26 -2.23
N LYS A 107 12.31 7.52 -1.44
CA LYS A 107 12.72 6.20 -0.92
C LYS A 107 12.05 5.12 -1.78
N ILE A 108 12.86 4.32 -2.45
CA ILE A 108 12.41 3.27 -3.36
C ILE A 108 12.80 1.90 -2.80
N ARG A 109 11.81 1.04 -2.63
CA ARG A 109 12.03 -0.31 -2.13
C ARG A 109 12.69 -1.21 -3.15
N LYS A 110 12.22 -1.14 -4.40
CA LYS A 110 12.68 -2.02 -5.48
C LYS A 110 12.59 -1.34 -6.83
N ILE A 111 13.60 -1.54 -7.66
CA ILE A 111 13.57 -1.20 -9.10
C ILE A 111 13.93 -2.45 -9.87
N VAL A 112 13.14 -2.79 -10.88
CA VAL A 112 13.43 -3.89 -11.81
C VAL A 112 13.58 -3.32 -13.22
N ILE A 113 14.75 -3.50 -13.82
CA ILE A 113 15.04 -3.05 -15.18
C ILE A 113 15.03 -4.27 -16.09
N SER A 114 14.17 -4.28 -17.09
CA SER A 114 14.07 -5.33 -18.10
C SER A 114 14.73 -4.88 -19.39
N LEU A 115 15.81 -5.57 -19.77
CA LEU A 115 16.64 -5.24 -20.93
C LEU A 115 16.64 -6.38 -21.93
N GLN A 116 16.68 -6.03 -23.21
CA GLN A 116 16.86 -6.96 -24.32
C GLN A 116 18.14 -6.63 -25.08
N THR A 117 18.82 -7.69 -25.52
CA THR A 117 20.01 -7.61 -26.35
C THR A 117 20.16 -8.87 -27.22
N SER A 118 21.39 -9.18 -27.66
CA SER A 118 21.78 -10.41 -28.34
C SER A 118 21.22 -11.65 -27.67
N THR A 119 20.79 -12.60 -28.49
CA THR A 119 20.47 -13.96 -28.06
C THR A 119 21.73 -14.81 -27.81
N ASP A 120 22.90 -14.34 -28.25
CA ASP A 120 24.19 -14.93 -27.91
C ASP A 120 24.46 -14.80 -26.40
N ASP A 121 24.60 -15.95 -25.73
CA ASP A 121 24.74 -16.01 -24.28
C ASP A 121 26.02 -15.32 -23.76
N LYS A 122 27.14 -15.40 -24.51
CA LYS A 122 28.40 -14.78 -24.09
C LYS A 122 28.28 -13.26 -24.11
N LEU A 123 27.64 -12.70 -25.13
CA LEU A 123 27.42 -11.26 -25.25
C LEU A 123 26.34 -10.77 -24.28
N ARG A 124 25.24 -11.52 -24.13
CA ARG A 124 24.16 -11.23 -23.18
C ARG A 124 24.67 -11.15 -21.74
N LYS A 125 25.59 -12.05 -21.35
CA LYS A 125 26.22 -12.04 -20.01
C LYS A 125 27.04 -10.78 -19.74
N LEU A 126 27.57 -10.11 -20.76
CA LEU A 126 28.36 -8.88 -20.63
C LEU A 126 27.51 -7.61 -20.51
N LEU A 127 26.21 -7.66 -20.81
CA LEU A 127 25.32 -6.52 -20.55
C LEU A 127 25.18 -6.34 -19.04
N ASN A 128 25.36 -5.11 -18.58
CA ASN A 128 25.33 -4.76 -17.18
C ASN A 128 24.68 -3.39 -16.97
N THR A 129 24.32 -3.10 -15.73
CA THR A 129 23.77 -1.80 -15.36
C THR A 129 24.19 -1.41 -13.96
N VAL A 130 24.34 -0.11 -13.75
CA VAL A 130 24.51 0.48 -12.42
C VAL A 130 23.61 1.71 -12.30
N MET A 131 23.25 2.04 -11.07
CA MET A 131 22.53 3.27 -10.78
C MET A 131 23.47 4.25 -10.09
N ALA A 132 23.65 5.42 -10.68
CA ALA A 132 24.32 6.54 -10.05
C ALA A 132 23.28 7.38 -9.29
N VAL A 133 23.45 7.48 -7.97
CA VAL A 133 22.60 8.23 -7.05
C VAL A 133 23.50 8.94 -6.06
N ASP A 134 23.35 10.27 -5.90
CA ASP A 134 24.09 11.08 -4.93
C ASP A 134 25.62 10.80 -4.96
N ASP A 135 26.23 10.87 -6.14
CA ASP A 135 27.64 10.57 -6.43
C ASP A 135 28.10 9.13 -6.13
N LYS A 136 27.19 8.23 -5.74
CA LYS A 136 27.47 6.81 -5.51
C LYS A 136 26.98 5.97 -6.68
N ARG A 137 27.74 4.95 -7.04
CA ARG A 137 27.33 3.92 -7.99
C ARG A 137 26.85 2.69 -7.22
N ILE A 138 25.58 2.35 -7.40
CA ILE A 138 24.91 1.22 -6.79
C ILE A 138 24.85 0.11 -7.84
N SER A 139 25.28 -1.09 -7.48
CA SER A 139 25.14 -2.29 -8.29
C SER A 139 23.80 -2.98 -8.03
N PRO A 140 23.23 -3.69 -9.00
CA PRO A 140 22.02 -4.48 -8.79
C PRO A 140 22.27 -5.57 -7.75
N VAL A 141 21.29 -5.82 -6.89
CA VAL A 141 21.29 -6.91 -5.90
C VAL A 141 21.03 -8.27 -6.54
N GLU A 142 20.43 -8.28 -7.73
CA GLU A 142 20.12 -9.50 -8.47
C GLU A 142 20.19 -9.24 -9.98
N LYS A 143 20.77 -10.20 -10.70
CA LYS A 143 20.69 -10.30 -12.17
C LYS A 143 19.98 -11.60 -12.52
N GLY A 144 18.84 -11.49 -13.19
CA GLY A 144 18.00 -12.61 -13.60
C GLY A 144 17.72 -12.62 -15.10
N TYR A 145 17.00 -13.65 -15.54
CA TYR A 145 16.53 -13.78 -16.92
C TYR A 145 15.02 -14.04 -16.88
N ILE A 146 14.24 -13.17 -17.50
CA ILE A 146 12.79 -13.33 -17.62
C ILE A 146 12.48 -14.42 -18.67
N ASN A 147 13.28 -14.44 -19.74
CA ASN A 147 13.30 -15.48 -20.77
C ASN A 147 14.64 -15.39 -21.52
N ASP A 148 14.81 -16.22 -22.56
CA ASP A 148 16.04 -16.28 -23.36
C ASP A 148 16.45 -14.96 -24.03
N SER A 149 15.54 -14.00 -24.14
CA SER A 149 15.76 -12.71 -24.79
C SER A 149 15.78 -11.52 -23.83
N ILE A 150 15.32 -11.67 -22.58
CA ILE A 150 15.13 -10.55 -21.65
C ILE A 150 15.86 -10.81 -20.34
N ILE A 151 16.79 -9.91 -20.01
CA ILE A 151 17.53 -9.87 -18.75
C ILE A 151 16.82 -8.93 -17.78
N SER A 152 16.73 -9.31 -16.51
CA SER A 152 16.26 -8.44 -15.43
C SER A 152 17.41 -8.05 -14.51
N PHE A 153 17.44 -6.78 -14.10
CA PHE A 153 18.33 -6.28 -13.06
C PHE A 153 17.50 -5.68 -11.93
N THR A 154 17.68 -6.19 -10.72
CA THR A 154 16.96 -5.72 -9.53
C THR A 154 17.87 -4.85 -8.68
N PHE A 155 17.39 -3.67 -8.32
CA PHE A 155 17.95 -2.84 -7.26
C PHE A 155 16.97 -2.81 -6.10
N ALA A 156 17.47 -2.70 -4.87
CA ALA A 156 16.62 -2.69 -3.67
C ALA A 156 17.08 -1.59 -2.70
N ASN A 157 16.14 -1.09 -1.90
CA ASN A 157 16.35 -0.14 -0.80
C ASN A 157 17.21 1.07 -1.20
N ILE A 158 16.75 1.81 -2.21
CA ILE A 158 17.45 2.97 -2.78
C ILE A 158 16.88 4.24 -2.17
N VAL A 159 17.75 5.09 -1.65
CA VAL A 159 17.42 6.45 -1.24
C VAL A 159 17.96 7.40 -2.29
N ILE A 160 17.08 8.16 -2.91
CA ILE A 160 17.40 9.17 -3.91
C ILE A 160 17.28 10.52 -3.23
N ASN A 161 18.33 11.35 -3.23
CA ASN A 161 18.25 12.73 -2.78
C ASN A 161 18.32 13.72 -3.95
N ASP A 162 19.13 13.40 -4.98
CA ASP A 162 19.22 14.11 -6.25
C ASP A 162 18.86 13.22 -7.45
N ARG A 163 18.68 13.82 -8.63
CA ARG A 163 18.24 13.16 -9.84
C ARG A 163 19.12 11.95 -10.19
N PRO A 164 18.58 10.70 -10.18
CA PRO A 164 19.37 9.52 -10.40
C PRO A 164 19.69 9.36 -11.89
N LYS A 165 20.71 8.54 -12.17
CA LYS A 165 21.06 8.12 -13.52
C LYS A 165 21.21 6.61 -13.57
N ILE A 166 20.55 5.96 -14.51
CA ILE A 166 20.71 4.54 -14.80
C ILE A 166 21.70 4.44 -15.96
N GLU A 167 22.82 3.75 -15.74
CA GLU A 167 23.81 3.48 -16.75
C GLU A 167 23.69 2.03 -17.19
N ILE A 168 23.53 1.79 -18.49
CA ILE A 168 23.50 0.47 -19.09
C ILE A 168 24.67 0.39 -20.05
N PHE A 169 25.47 -0.66 -19.97
CA PHE A 169 26.68 -0.78 -20.77
C PHE A 169 27.08 -2.25 -20.94
N TYR A 170 28.03 -2.51 -21.84
CA TYR A 170 28.71 -3.80 -21.91
C TYR A 170 30.07 -3.75 -21.24
N ASP A 171 30.35 -4.81 -20.48
CA ASP A 171 31.70 -5.07 -20.00
C ASP A 171 32.67 -5.39 -21.16
N LYS A 172 33.96 -5.23 -20.90
CA LYS A 172 35.06 -5.60 -21.82
C LYS A 172 35.03 -4.85 -23.17
N ASN A 173 34.58 -3.59 -23.16
CA ASN A 173 34.52 -2.72 -24.34
C ASN A 173 33.75 -3.34 -25.51
N LYS A 174 32.73 -4.15 -25.22
CA LYS A 174 31.85 -4.69 -26.26
C LYS A 174 30.79 -3.67 -26.64
N THR A 175 30.24 -3.86 -27.84
CA THR A 175 29.16 -3.02 -28.37
C THR A 175 28.14 -3.90 -29.04
N TYR A 176 26.87 -3.64 -28.79
CA TYR A 176 25.75 -4.28 -29.48
C TYR A 176 24.49 -3.44 -29.30
N PHE A 177 23.34 -3.87 -29.82
CA PHE A 177 22.12 -3.14 -29.51
C PHE A 177 21.72 -3.31 -28.04
N ILE A 178 21.28 -2.21 -27.44
CA ILE A 178 20.67 -2.17 -26.11
C ILE A 178 19.22 -1.78 -26.31
N ALA A 179 18.30 -2.59 -25.81
CA ALA A 179 16.88 -2.28 -25.79
C ALA A 179 16.36 -2.27 -24.36
N VAL A 180 15.69 -1.19 -23.97
CA VAL A 180 15.01 -1.07 -22.68
C VAL A 180 13.55 -1.44 -22.92
N GLN A 181 13.10 -2.55 -22.33
CA GLN A 181 11.71 -2.98 -22.43
C GLN A 181 10.86 -2.24 -21.41
N SER A 182 11.29 -2.30 -20.16
CA SER A 182 10.55 -1.70 -19.05
C SER A 182 11.42 -1.42 -17.85
N ILE A 183 10.96 -0.48 -17.02
CA ILE A 183 11.46 -0.27 -15.67
C ILE A 183 10.26 -0.33 -14.72
N GLU A 184 10.24 -1.22 -13.74
CA GLU A 184 9.23 -1.25 -12.66
C GLU A 184 9.82 -0.63 -11.40
N VAL A 185 9.09 0.28 -10.76
CA VAL A 185 9.49 0.93 -9.50
C VAL A 185 8.43 0.65 -8.42
N THR A 186 8.88 0.09 -7.30
CA THR A 186 8.09 -0.12 -6.09
C THR A 186 8.56 0.83 -4.99
N ASN A 187 7.69 1.75 -4.59
CA ASN A 187 7.95 2.65 -3.46
C ASN A 187 7.57 1.96 -2.16
N GLU A 188 8.03 2.51 -1.04
CA GLU A 188 7.72 1.99 0.29
C GLU A 188 7.27 3.08 1.26
N ILE A 189 6.23 2.74 2.01
CA ILE A 189 5.92 3.37 3.29
C ILE A 189 6.11 2.33 4.39
N ASP A 190 6.93 2.65 5.39
CA ASP A 190 7.32 1.73 6.45
C ASP A 190 6.77 2.22 7.79
N GLN A 191 6.20 1.31 8.57
CA GLN A 191 5.59 1.64 9.85
C GLN A 191 6.61 2.18 10.88
N ASN A 192 7.90 1.94 10.70
CA ASN A 192 8.95 2.35 11.65
C ASN A 192 9.68 3.64 11.22
N GLU A 193 9.43 4.13 10.01
CA GLU A 193 10.20 5.21 9.37
C GLU A 193 9.33 6.44 9.10
N ASP A 194 9.98 7.59 8.92
CA ASP A 194 9.28 8.75 8.37
C ASP A 194 9.00 8.54 6.87
N ASN A 195 7.70 8.58 6.53
CA ASN A 195 7.12 8.38 5.22
C ASN A 195 6.83 9.70 4.47
N SER A 196 7.05 10.86 5.10
CA SER A 196 6.76 12.19 4.54
C SER A 196 7.33 12.40 3.13
N THR A 197 8.59 12.00 2.95
CA THR A 197 9.32 12.15 1.67
C THR A 197 8.71 11.28 0.57
N THR A 198 8.45 9.99 0.84
CA THR A 198 7.86 9.08 -0.16
C THR A 198 6.46 9.52 -0.57
N ILE A 199 5.66 9.93 0.42
CA ILE A 199 4.28 10.36 0.21
C ILE A 199 4.25 11.64 -0.64
N THR A 200 5.04 12.64 -0.27
CA THR A 200 5.07 13.93 -0.98
C THR A 200 5.60 13.78 -2.41
N SER A 201 6.68 13.01 -2.61
CA SER A 201 7.28 12.87 -3.94
C SER A 201 6.47 12.02 -4.91
N ASN A 202 5.51 11.22 -4.42
CA ASN A 202 4.60 10.44 -5.25
C ASN A 202 3.17 11.00 -5.30
N LYS A 203 2.91 12.20 -4.74
CA LYS A 203 1.60 12.85 -4.81
C LYS A 203 1.19 13.10 -6.26
N GLY A 204 -0.04 12.71 -6.62
CA GLY A 204 -0.61 12.93 -7.95
C GLY A 204 -0.01 12.09 -9.07
N ILE A 205 1.02 11.27 -8.78
CA ILE A 205 1.58 10.35 -9.76
C ILE A 205 0.57 9.22 -9.94
N GLU A 206 0.09 9.04 -11.16
CA GLU A 206 -0.85 7.97 -11.44
C GLU A 206 -0.17 6.61 -11.48
N ASN A 207 -0.94 5.59 -11.14
CA ASN A 207 -0.52 4.20 -11.22
C ASN A 207 0.76 3.94 -10.39
N ASN A 208 0.81 4.22 -9.09
CA ASN A 208 1.96 3.85 -8.24
C ASN A 208 1.90 2.39 -7.78
N ILE A 209 3.09 1.79 -7.59
CA ILE A 209 3.25 0.59 -6.77
C ILE A 209 3.79 1.04 -5.42
N ILE A 210 3.07 0.72 -4.36
CA ILE A 210 3.46 1.03 -2.98
C ILE A 210 3.40 -0.25 -2.16
N GLN A 211 4.55 -0.65 -1.63
CA GLN A 211 4.60 -1.62 -0.56
C GLN A 211 4.38 -0.90 0.78
N VAL A 212 3.45 -1.41 1.57
CA VAL A 212 3.25 -0.97 2.95
C VAL A 212 4.02 -1.94 3.84
N THR A 213 5.17 -1.56 4.36
CA THR A 213 5.98 -2.42 5.24
C THR A 213 5.37 -2.42 6.64
N ARG A 214 4.44 -3.37 6.84
CA ARG A 214 3.64 -3.57 8.05
C ARG A 214 2.98 -4.95 8.04
N THR A 215 2.79 -5.51 9.23
CA THR A 215 1.93 -6.68 9.46
C THR A 215 0.59 -6.25 10.05
N LEU A 216 -0.51 -6.80 9.55
CA LEU A 216 -1.85 -6.72 10.14
C LEU A 216 -2.22 -8.09 10.68
N SER A 217 -2.49 -8.19 11.98
CA SER A 217 -2.85 -9.46 12.61
C SER A 217 -4.31 -9.80 12.38
N LYS A 218 -4.61 -11.07 12.15
CA LYS A 218 -5.98 -11.62 12.14
C LYS A 218 -6.59 -11.74 13.54
N ASP A 219 -5.76 -11.81 14.58
CA ASP A 219 -6.20 -12.18 15.92
C ASP A 219 -6.88 -11.01 16.65
N TYR A 220 -6.48 -9.78 16.33
CA TYR A 220 -7.02 -8.55 16.92
C TYR A 220 -7.28 -7.47 15.86
N TRP A 221 -8.04 -6.46 16.25
CA TRP A 221 -8.30 -5.28 15.41
C TRP A 221 -7.06 -4.40 15.32
N ASN A 222 -6.75 -3.95 14.10
CA ASN A 222 -5.64 -3.06 13.81
C ASN A 222 -6.20 -1.68 13.45
N THR A 223 -5.49 -0.60 13.78
CA THR A 223 -5.79 0.71 13.18
C THR A 223 -5.00 0.90 11.89
N PHE A 224 -5.61 1.48 10.87
CA PHE A 224 -5.02 1.57 9.53
C PHE A 224 -5.39 2.86 8.81
N CYS A 225 -4.42 3.56 8.24
CA CYS A 225 -4.63 4.80 7.51
C CYS A 225 -3.61 4.90 6.36
N LEU A 226 -4.09 5.19 5.15
CA LEU A 226 -3.28 5.22 3.93
C LEU A 226 -3.39 6.58 3.20
N PRO A 227 -2.35 6.97 2.43
CA PRO A 227 -2.34 8.20 1.64
C PRO A 227 -2.97 8.07 0.25
N PHE A 228 -3.61 6.93 -0.04
CA PHE A 228 -4.22 6.62 -1.33
C PHE A 228 -5.48 5.78 -1.14
N ASN A 229 -6.34 5.81 -2.16
CA ASN A 229 -7.54 4.98 -2.20
C ASN A 229 -7.19 3.51 -2.49
N VAL A 230 -7.94 2.58 -1.89
CA VAL A 230 -7.93 1.15 -2.21
C VAL A 230 -9.37 0.73 -2.47
N ASP A 231 -9.65 0.32 -3.71
CA ASP A 231 -10.97 -0.15 -4.10
C ASP A 231 -11.34 -1.46 -3.40
N LYS A 232 -12.63 -1.81 -3.46
CA LYS A 232 -13.19 -2.98 -2.79
C LYS A 232 -12.52 -4.30 -3.18
N ASP A 233 -12.19 -4.49 -4.46
CA ASP A 233 -11.59 -5.75 -4.92
C ASP A 233 -10.13 -5.85 -4.46
N SER A 234 -9.41 -4.73 -4.50
CA SER A 234 -8.06 -4.60 -3.97
C SER A 234 -8.00 -4.80 -2.44
N VAL A 235 -8.99 -4.28 -1.69
CA VAL A 235 -9.11 -4.56 -0.24
C VAL A 235 -9.25 -6.06 -0.01
N LYS A 236 -10.13 -6.74 -0.75
CA LYS A 236 -10.32 -8.19 -0.60
C LYS A 236 -9.07 -8.99 -0.94
N LEU A 237 -8.43 -8.64 -2.05
CA LEU A 237 -7.29 -9.37 -2.60
C LEU A 237 -6.04 -9.18 -1.74
N TYR A 238 -5.68 -7.94 -1.42
CA TYR A 238 -4.40 -7.61 -0.79
C TYR A 238 -4.44 -7.57 0.73
N LEU A 239 -5.64 -7.45 1.33
CA LEU A 239 -5.82 -7.39 2.78
C LEU A 239 -6.58 -8.62 3.35
N ASN A 240 -6.63 -9.73 2.61
CA ASN A 240 -7.26 -10.99 3.03
C ASN A 240 -8.74 -10.84 3.44
N ASP A 241 -9.55 -10.22 2.57
CA ASP A 241 -11.01 -10.04 2.74
C ASP A 241 -11.40 -9.63 4.17
N PRO A 242 -10.89 -8.49 4.64
CA PRO A 242 -10.96 -8.09 6.03
C PRO A 242 -12.35 -7.58 6.41
N GLU A 243 -12.64 -7.60 7.71
CA GLU A 243 -13.62 -6.68 8.27
C GLU A 243 -13.00 -5.28 8.36
N LEU A 244 -13.75 -4.26 7.91
CA LEU A 244 -13.27 -2.89 7.83
C LEU A 244 -14.34 -1.94 8.37
N ARG A 245 -13.92 -1.05 9.27
CA ARG A 245 -14.80 -0.11 9.95
C ARG A 245 -14.26 1.32 9.89
N GLU A 246 -15.13 2.30 9.68
CA GLU A 246 -14.79 3.73 9.72
C GLU A 246 -15.57 4.46 10.82
N PHE A 247 -14.96 5.48 11.41
CA PHE A 247 -15.61 6.27 12.46
C PHE A 247 -16.73 7.10 11.86
N THR A 248 -17.92 7.03 12.46
CA THR A 248 -19.12 7.72 11.95
C THR A 248 -19.14 9.22 12.23
N GLY A 249 -18.23 9.72 13.09
CA GLY A 249 -18.34 11.06 13.66
C GLY A 249 -19.42 11.17 14.73
N LYS A 250 -19.94 10.05 15.25
CA LYS A 250 -20.96 10.03 16.30
C LYS A 250 -20.46 9.30 17.55
N VAL A 251 -20.91 9.79 18.70
CA VAL A 251 -20.57 9.25 20.02
C VAL A 251 -21.85 9.06 20.81
N ASP A 252 -22.01 7.91 21.44
CA ASP A 252 -23.08 7.66 22.42
C ASP A 252 -22.46 7.56 23.81
N GLY A 253 -22.75 8.56 24.65
CA GLY A 253 -22.12 8.74 25.95
C GLY A 253 -20.59 8.91 25.81
N THR A 254 -19.85 7.84 26.10
CA THR A 254 -18.38 7.78 25.98
C THR A 254 -17.90 6.79 24.91
N THR A 255 -18.82 6.27 24.10
CA THR A 255 -18.56 5.23 23.10
C THR A 255 -18.55 5.82 21.69
N MET A 256 -17.42 5.72 21.00
CA MET A 256 -17.30 6.15 19.60
C MET A 256 -17.92 5.10 18.67
N LEU A 257 -18.82 5.52 17.78
CA LEU A 257 -19.57 4.62 16.91
C LEU A 257 -18.88 4.45 15.56
N PHE A 258 -18.61 3.21 15.17
CA PHE A 258 -18.06 2.82 13.89
C PHE A 258 -19.11 2.10 13.05
N LYS A 259 -18.92 2.13 11.72
CA LYS A 259 -19.77 1.44 10.74
C LYS A 259 -18.93 0.69 9.72
N ASP A 260 -19.55 -0.24 9.02
CA ASP A 260 -18.92 -0.97 7.91
C ASP A 260 -18.43 -0.05 6.80
N ALA A 261 -17.27 -0.41 6.27
CA ALA A 261 -16.70 0.11 5.04
C ALA A 261 -16.26 -1.06 4.14
N THR A 262 -16.23 -0.84 2.83
CA THR A 262 -15.78 -1.85 1.86
C THR A 262 -14.58 -1.41 1.03
N GLU A 263 -14.20 -0.14 1.14
CA GLU A 263 -13.09 0.49 0.43
C GLU A 263 -12.31 1.35 1.42
N ILE A 264 -11.04 1.60 1.13
CA ILE A 264 -10.22 2.53 1.90
C ILE A 264 -10.10 3.81 1.09
N LYS A 265 -10.48 4.92 1.70
CA LYS A 265 -10.21 6.25 1.12
C LYS A 265 -8.87 6.75 1.65
N ALA A 266 -8.15 7.49 0.82
CA ALA A 266 -7.02 8.28 1.25
C ALA A 266 -7.42 9.15 2.46
N GLU A 267 -6.46 9.55 3.29
CA GLU A 267 -6.63 10.38 4.51
C GLU A 267 -7.51 9.79 5.64
N ILE A 268 -8.42 8.87 5.36
CA ILE A 268 -9.38 8.36 6.35
C ILE A 268 -8.74 7.26 7.21
N PRO A 269 -8.83 7.36 8.55
CA PRO A 269 -8.44 6.29 9.45
C PRO A 269 -9.54 5.22 9.58
N TYR A 270 -9.13 3.96 9.60
CA TYR A 270 -9.98 2.77 9.70
C TYR A 270 -9.55 1.86 10.85
N ILE A 271 -10.47 1.00 11.28
CA ILE A 271 -10.20 -0.19 12.08
C ILE A 271 -10.38 -1.41 11.17
N ILE A 272 -9.40 -2.32 11.16
CA ILE A 272 -9.34 -3.44 10.22
C ILE A 272 -8.96 -4.75 10.92
N LYS A 273 -9.65 -5.83 10.58
CA LYS A 273 -9.33 -7.19 11.03
C LYS A 273 -9.37 -8.16 9.84
N PRO A 274 -8.20 -8.57 9.31
CA PRO A 274 -8.13 -9.49 8.18
C PRO A 274 -8.48 -10.92 8.61
N LYS A 275 -8.94 -11.75 7.65
CA LYS A 275 -9.21 -13.18 7.92
C LYS A 275 -7.94 -14.01 8.14
N LYS A 276 -6.82 -13.53 7.61
CA LYS A 276 -5.48 -14.11 7.76
C LYS A 276 -4.48 -12.98 7.90
N ASP A 277 -3.36 -13.24 8.60
CA ASP A 277 -2.31 -12.24 8.73
C ASP A 277 -1.89 -11.69 7.37
N VAL A 278 -1.81 -10.38 7.27
CA VAL A 278 -1.36 -9.68 6.07
C VAL A 278 0.03 -9.15 6.36
N VAL A 279 1.03 -9.61 5.60
CA VAL A 279 2.42 -9.20 5.79
C VAL A 279 2.88 -8.41 4.56
N ASN A 280 3.29 -7.16 4.80
CA ASN A 280 3.86 -6.26 3.81
C ASN A 280 3.04 -6.16 2.50
N PRO A 281 1.74 -5.79 2.55
CA PRO A 281 0.91 -5.78 1.36
C PRO A 281 1.44 -4.80 0.30
N ILE A 282 1.33 -5.19 -0.97
CA ILE A 282 1.74 -4.40 -2.13
C ILE A 282 0.49 -3.96 -2.88
N PHE A 283 0.26 -2.65 -2.93
CA PHE A 283 -0.82 -2.06 -3.70
C PHE A 283 -0.29 -1.59 -5.05
N ARG A 284 -1.04 -1.92 -6.10
CA ARG A 284 -0.74 -1.53 -7.48
C ARG A 284 -1.84 -0.62 -7.99
N ASN A 285 -1.47 0.26 -8.92
CA ASN A 285 -2.37 1.20 -9.59
C ASN A 285 -3.01 2.22 -8.64
N VAL A 286 -2.27 2.62 -7.59
CA VAL A 286 -2.77 3.60 -6.60
C VAL A 286 -2.19 4.99 -6.86
N THR A 287 -2.97 6.03 -6.62
CA THR A 287 -2.51 7.42 -6.67
C THR A 287 -2.51 7.98 -5.27
N ILE A 288 -1.38 8.54 -4.83
CA ILE A 288 -1.34 9.32 -3.59
C ILE A 288 -2.07 10.63 -3.85
N THR A 289 -3.24 10.81 -3.24
CA THR A 289 -4.04 12.03 -3.39
C THR A 289 -3.80 12.99 -2.22
N GLU A 290 -3.58 12.45 -1.02
CA GLU A 290 -3.43 13.23 0.20
C GLU A 290 -2.08 12.97 0.87
N VAL A 291 -1.44 14.05 1.34
CA VAL A 291 -0.10 14.00 1.97
C VAL A 291 -0.17 14.08 3.49
N GLU A 292 -1.33 14.42 4.03
CA GLU A 292 -1.61 14.48 5.46
C GLU A 292 -2.83 13.60 5.78
N PRO A 293 -2.82 12.89 6.92
CA PRO A 293 -3.98 12.12 7.35
C PRO A 293 -5.06 13.04 7.92
N LYS A 294 -6.32 12.62 7.80
CA LYS A 294 -7.46 13.37 8.31
C LYS A 294 -7.72 13.08 9.78
N ILE A 295 -8.27 14.08 10.45
CA ILE A 295 -8.85 13.97 11.78
C ILE A 295 -10.37 13.89 11.60
N ILE A 296 -10.97 12.77 11.96
CA ILE A 296 -12.43 12.61 11.96
C ILE A 296 -12.94 12.90 13.36
N THR A 297 -13.64 14.01 13.53
CA THR A 297 -14.19 14.44 14.83
C THR A 297 -15.67 14.12 14.95
N ASP A 298 -16.15 14.01 16.19
CA ASP A 298 -17.57 14.13 16.47
C ASP A 298 -18.08 15.57 16.31
N GLU A 299 -19.41 15.75 16.35
CA GLU A 299 -20.07 17.05 16.21
C GLU A 299 -19.60 18.07 17.27
N THR A 300 -19.23 17.60 18.46
CA THR A 300 -18.74 18.48 19.54
C THR A 300 -17.25 18.79 19.43
N GLY A 301 -16.51 18.06 18.59
CA GLY A 301 -15.06 18.16 18.45
C GLY A 301 -14.27 17.65 19.67
N ASN A 302 -14.93 16.94 20.59
CA ASN A 302 -14.34 16.37 21.80
C ASN A 302 -13.69 15.02 21.54
N TYR A 303 -14.28 14.21 20.67
CA TYR A 303 -13.81 12.89 20.28
C TYR A 303 -13.30 12.93 18.85
N ALA A 304 -12.14 12.33 18.62
CA ALA A 304 -11.58 12.24 17.28
C ALA A 304 -10.87 10.91 17.04
N PHE A 305 -10.95 10.44 15.80
CA PHE A 305 -10.11 9.36 15.29
C PHE A 305 -9.09 9.96 14.32
N VAL A 306 -7.80 9.80 14.63
CA VAL A 306 -6.69 10.54 14.01
C VAL A 306 -5.78 9.56 13.30
N GLY A 307 -5.65 9.69 11.98
CA GLY A 307 -4.68 8.92 11.20
C GLY A 307 -3.24 9.39 11.41
N ALA A 308 -2.29 8.49 11.15
CA ALA A 308 -0.85 8.76 11.20
C ALA A 308 -0.13 7.97 10.10
N TYR A 309 0.51 8.67 9.16
CA TYR A 309 1.30 8.02 8.12
C TYR A 309 2.71 7.63 8.57
N SER A 310 3.30 8.41 9.47
CA SER A 310 4.62 8.17 10.06
C SER A 310 4.49 7.86 11.56
N PRO A 311 5.53 7.29 12.20
CA PRO A 311 5.53 7.11 13.64
C PRO A 311 5.24 8.42 14.38
N THR A 312 4.28 8.37 15.31
CA THR A 312 3.76 9.55 15.99
C THR A 312 3.82 9.35 17.51
N GLU A 313 4.36 10.35 18.22
CA GLU A 313 4.37 10.37 19.68
C GLU A 313 3.03 10.92 20.20
N LEU A 314 2.41 10.18 21.10
CA LEU A 314 1.14 10.49 21.73
C LEU A 314 1.33 11.10 23.12
N LYS A 315 0.36 11.90 23.54
CA LYS A 315 0.28 12.49 24.87
C LYS A 315 -0.05 11.44 25.93
N THR A 316 0.71 11.44 27.01
CA THR A 316 0.52 10.56 28.18
C THR A 316 -0.39 11.17 29.25
N ASP A 317 -1.16 12.20 28.92
CA ASP A 317 -2.10 12.86 29.83
C ASP A 317 -3.50 12.21 29.82
N GLY A 318 -3.72 11.20 28.97
CA GLY A 318 -5.01 10.50 28.83
C GLY A 318 -5.93 11.11 27.77
N THR A 319 -5.51 12.19 27.11
CA THR A 319 -6.25 12.79 26.00
C THR A 319 -6.03 12.06 24.68
N GLU A 320 -5.01 11.19 24.58
CA GLU A 320 -4.75 10.36 23.41
C GLU A 320 -4.65 8.89 23.83
N LEU A 321 -5.32 8.01 23.09
CA LEU A 321 -5.50 6.59 23.45
C LEU A 321 -5.20 5.67 22.26
N PHE A 322 -4.72 4.46 22.55
CA PHE A 322 -4.56 3.39 21.57
C PHE A 322 -5.77 2.46 21.57
N LEU A 323 -5.96 1.74 20.46
CA LEU A 323 -6.73 0.51 20.45
C LEU A 323 -5.86 -0.60 21.07
N GLY A 324 -6.34 -1.25 22.11
CA GLY A 324 -5.72 -2.46 22.64
C GLY A 324 -6.66 -3.65 22.55
N ASP A 325 -6.36 -4.68 23.34
CA ASP A 325 -7.09 -5.95 23.27
C ASP A 325 -8.57 -5.80 23.66
N LYS A 326 -9.41 -6.64 23.05
CA LYS A 326 -10.86 -6.71 23.30
C LYS A 326 -11.58 -5.36 23.13
N ASP A 327 -11.18 -4.59 22.13
CA ASP A 327 -11.81 -3.32 21.73
C ASP A 327 -11.73 -2.20 22.77
N ASN A 328 -10.84 -2.33 23.77
CA ASN A 328 -10.65 -1.31 24.81
C ASN A 328 -9.68 -0.22 24.35
N LEU A 329 -9.91 1.00 24.85
CA LEU A 329 -9.02 2.12 24.64
C LEU A 329 -8.05 2.30 25.80
N TYR A 330 -6.75 2.39 25.51
CA TYR A 330 -5.70 2.43 26.53
C TYR A 330 -4.89 3.72 26.49
N LYS A 331 -4.51 4.18 27.68
CA LYS A 331 -3.59 5.30 27.87
C LYS A 331 -2.16 4.91 27.48
N PRO A 332 -1.43 5.73 26.71
CA PRO A 332 0.00 5.57 26.57
C PRO A 332 0.74 5.77 27.88
N SER A 333 1.74 4.94 28.11
CA SER A 333 2.71 5.11 29.20
C SER A 333 3.91 5.95 28.71
N ALA A 334 4.73 6.46 29.63
CA ALA A 334 5.92 7.22 29.25
C ALA A 334 6.90 6.41 28.36
N ASN A 335 6.94 5.09 28.54
CA ASN A 335 7.81 4.18 27.81
C ASN A 335 7.16 3.61 26.53
N ASP A 336 5.85 3.79 26.38
CA ASP A 336 5.05 3.26 25.26
C ASP A 336 4.02 4.29 24.82
N LYS A 337 4.54 5.41 24.31
CA LYS A 337 3.76 6.57 23.83
C LYS A 337 3.85 6.76 22.33
N LYS A 338 4.55 5.89 21.60
CA LYS A 338 4.77 6.06 20.16
C LYS A 338 3.96 5.02 19.39
N ILE A 339 3.04 5.47 18.53
CA ILE A 339 2.50 4.60 17.49
C ILE A 339 3.45 4.55 16.30
N ASN A 340 3.48 3.40 15.64
CA ASN A 340 4.08 3.25 14.33
C ASN A 340 3.21 3.91 13.23
N GLY A 341 3.79 4.11 12.05
CA GLY A 341 3.13 4.66 10.87
C GLY A 341 2.03 3.78 10.28
N MET A 342 1.25 4.39 9.39
CA MET A 342 0.01 3.88 8.80
C MET A 342 -1.04 3.45 9.83
N ARG A 343 -0.97 3.95 11.07
CA ARG A 343 -1.91 3.66 12.17
C ARG A 343 -2.88 4.82 12.37
N ALA A 344 -3.77 4.64 13.33
CA ALA A 344 -4.57 5.71 13.88
C ALA A 344 -4.67 5.57 15.40
N PHE A 345 -5.04 6.67 16.06
CA PHE A 345 -5.25 6.76 17.50
C PHE A 345 -6.49 7.60 17.81
N PHE A 346 -6.95 7.53 19.05
CA PHE A 346 -8.14 8.24 19.51
C PHE A 346 -7.72 9.47 20.29
N ARG A 347 -8.43 10.58 20.12
CA ARG A 347 -8.22 11.80 20.89
C ARG A 347 -9.50 12.23 21.59
N ILE A 348 -9.41 12.51 22.88
CA ILE A 348 -10.50 12.95 23.75
C ILE A 348 -10.05 14.21 24.49
N LYS A 349 -10.46 15.41 24.01
CA LYS A 349 -9.93 16.69 24.50
C LYS A 349 -10.25 16.99 25.97
N ASN A 350 -11.36 16.48 26.47
CA ASN A 350 -11.83 16.65 27.85
C ASN A 350 -11.86 15.31 28.58
N ALA A 351 -10.81 14.50 28.41
CA ALA A 351 -10.72 13.19 29.02
C ALA A 351 -10.73 13.30 30.56
N SER A 352 -11.76 12.73 31.18
CA SER A 352 -11.81 12.57 32.63
C SER A 352 -11.02 11.33 33.01
N HIS A 353 -9.95 11.52 33.79
CA HIS A 353 -9.15 10.41 34.33
C HIS A 353 -10.01 9.35 35.03
N ALA A 354 -11.05 9.77 35.77
CA ALA A 354 -11.97 8.88 36.47
C ALA A 354 -12.91 8.08 35.55
N LYS A 355 -13.02 8.44 34.26
CA LYS A 355 -13.89 7.79 33.26
C LYS A 355 -13.10 7.05 32.19
N GLN A 356 -11.80 6.89 32.36
CA GLN A 356 -10.95 6.31 31.32
C GLN A 356 -11.39 4.89 30.92
N SER A 357 -11.79 4.06 31.87
CA SER A 357 -12.33 2.71 31.62
C SER A 357 -13.69 2.70 30.92
N GLN A 358 -14.34 3.86 30.76
CA GLN A 358 -15.64 4.00 30.08
C GLN A 358 -15.48 4.41 28.61
N TYR A 359 -14.30 4.86 28.17
CA TYR A 359 -14.05 5.19 26.78
C TYR A 359 -13.91 3.92 25.95
N ASN A 360 -14.84 3.70 25.03
CA ASN A 360 -14.94 2.47 24.25
C ASN A 360 -15.25 2.78 22.78
N ILE A 361 -15.18 1.75 21.95
CA ILE A 361 -15.67 1.77 20.57
C ILE A 361 -16.82 0.78 20.41
N SER A 362 -17.76 1.11 19.52
CA SER A 362 -18.76 0.15 19.02
C SER A 362 -18.49 -0.08 17.54
N LEU A 363 -18.20 -1.33 17.18
CA LEU A 363 -17.89 -1.73 15.80
C LEU A 363 -19.13 -2.08 14.98
N ASP A 364 -20.27 -2.29 15.63
CA ASP A 364 -21.51 -2.77 15.02
C ASP A 364 -22.54 -1.64 14.87
N GLY A 365 -22.16 -0.41 15.23
CA GLY A 365 -23.05 0.75 15.34
C GLY A 365 -24.05 0.64 16.50
N THR A 366 -24.13 -0.50 17.19
CA THR A 366 -24.96 -0.74 18.37
C THR A 366 -24.13 -0.73 19.63
N THR A 367 -24.56 -0.03 20.67
CA THR A 367 -23.87 -0.01 21.96
C THR A 367 -24.04 -1.35 22.68
N THR A 368 -22.99 -2.17 22.69
CA THR A 368 -22.90 -3.30 23.62
C THR A 368 -22.23 -2.80 24.89
N ILE A 369 -22.97 -2.78 26.00
CA ILE A 369 -22.41 -2.42 27.31
C ILE A 369 -21.48 -3.55 27.75
N VAL A 370 -20.17 -3.34 27.65
CA VAL A 370 -19.17 -4.22 28.27
C VAL A 370 -19.07 -3.85 29.75
N LEU A 371 -19.59 -4.72 30.62
CA LEU A 371 -19.37 -4.60 32.06
C LEU A 371 -17.97 -5.14 32.38
N HIS A 372 -17.08 -4.28 32.89
CA HIS A 372 -15.76 -4.70 33.38
C HIS A 372 -15.92 -5.72 34.52
N ASP A 373 -15.19 -6.83 34.47
CA ASP A 373 -15.15 -7.83 35.54
C ASP A 373 -14.32 -7.26 36.69
N THR A 374 -14.98 -6.73 37.72
CA THR A 374 -14.33 -6.26 38.95
C THR A 374 -13.96 -7.46 39.83
N ASN A 375 -12.91 -8.19 39.46
CA ASN A 375 -12.37 -9.28 40.28
C ASN A 375 -11.63 -8.78 41.55
N ASP A 376 -11.61 -7.47 41.81
CA ASP A 376 -10.98 -6.84 42.98
C ASP A 376 -12.01 -6.29 43.99
N ILE A 377 -13.16 -6.95 44.16
CA ILE A 377 -13.98 -6.73 45.35
C ILE A 377 -13.48 -7.72 46.41
N PRO A 378 -12.81 -7.27 47.48
CA PRO A 378 -12.35 -8.17 48.54
C PRO A 378 -13.55 -8.94 49.08
N SER A 379 -13.53 -10.26 48.89
CA SER A 379 -14.51 -11.21 49.38
C SER A 379 -14.47 -11.26 50.91
N LYS A 380 -15.06 -10.27 51.58
CA LYS A 380 -15.34 -10.35 53.02
C LYS A 380 -16.68 -9.69 53.32
N THR A 381 -17.58 -10.54 53.86
CA THR A 381 -18.77 -10.27 54.67
C THR A 381 -20.11 -10.03 53.94
N HIS A 382 -21.02 -10.99 54.13
CA HIS A 382 -22.47 -11.02 53.84
C HIS A 382 -22.87 -10.66 52.41
N GLU A 383 -23.36 -11.64 51.65
CA GLU A 383 -23.91 -11.44 50.31
C GLU A 383 -25.09 -10.44 50.36
N ARG A 384 -24.88 -9.22 49.87
CA ARG A 384 -25.94 -8.20 49.76
C ARG A 384 -26.51 -8.22 48.36
N VAL A 385 -27.83 -8.31 48.27
CA VAL A 385 -28.58 -8.19 47.02
C VAL A 385 -29.29 -6.84 47.01
N TYR A 386 -29.37 -6.19 45.87
CA TYR A 386 -30.06 -4.91 45.69
C TYR A 386 -31.06 -4.99 44.55
N THR A 387 -32.15 -4.23 44.64
CA THR A 387 -33.04 -3.94 43.50
C THR A 387 -32.37 -2.96 42.53
N LEU A 388 -32.93 -2.77 41.32
CA LEU A 388 -32.38 -1.85 40.32
C LEU A 388 -32.38 -0.38 40.76
N ASP A 389 -33.26 0.01 41.68
CA ASP A 389 -33.33 1.32 42.33
C ASP A 389 -32.38 1.45 43.54
N GLY A 390 -31.56 0.42 43.82
CA GLY A 390 -30.50 0.48 44.84
C GLY A 390 -30.95 0.12 46.26
N ARG A 391 -32.16 -0.41 46.44
CA ARG A 391 -32.64 -0.86 47.76
C ARG A 391 -32.08 -2.23 48.10
N GLN A 392 -31.43 -2.35 49.26
CA GLN A 392 -30.90 -3.63 49.74
C GLN A 392 -32.04 -4.59 50.14
N VAL A 393 -31.93 -5.86 49.73
CA VAL A 393 -32.82 -6.96 50.10
C VAL A 393 -32.02 -8.07 50.80
N TYR A 394 -32.54 -8.55 51.93
CA TYR A 394 -31.77 -9.33 52.92
C TYR A 394 -31.90 -10.86 52.78
N SER A 395 -32.78 -11.37 51.91
CA SER A 395 -32.99 -12.81 51.74
C SER A 395 -33.01 -13.18 50.25
N THR A 396 -32.07 -14.04 49.85
CA THR A 396 -31.97 -14.59 48.48
C THR A 396 -32.96 -15.71 48.21
N SER A 397 -33.54 -16.34 49.24
CA SER A 397 -34.40 -17.52 49.09
C SER A 397 -35.86 -17.20 48.74
N ASN A 398 -36.31 -15.94 48.89
CA ASN A 398 -37.69 -15.52 48.67
C ASN A 398 -37.80 -14.24 47.80
N LEU A 399 -36.90 -14.06 46.84
CA LEU A 399 -36.98 -12.93 45.90
C LEU A 399 -38.11 -13.20 44.89
N LYS A 400 -38.91 -12.17 44.59
CA LYS A 400 -39.89 -12.23 43.51
C LYS A 400 -39.17 -12.33 42.17
N THR A 401 -39.83 -12.87 41.15
CA THR A 401 -39.34 -12.86 39.78
C THR A 401 -38.93 -11.45 39.36
N GLY A 402 -37.68 -11.27 38.89
CA GLY A 402 -37.17 -9.95 38.56
C GLY A 402 -35.65 -9.87 38.46
N ILE A 403 -35.16 -8.67 38.10
CA ILE A 403 -33.73 -8.38 37.94
C ILE A 403 -33.18 -7.73 39.22
N TYR A 404 -32.06 -8.25 39.71
CA TYR A 404 -31.38 -7.79 40.92
C TYR A 404 -29.88 -7.58 40.69
N ILE A 405 -29.22 -6.87 41.59
CA ILE A 405 -27.76 -6.73 41.65
C ILE A 405 -27.23 -7.55 42.83
N ARG A 406 -26.39 -8.55 42.56
CA ARG A 406 -25.70 -9.36 43.58
C ARG A 406 -24.20 -9.34 43.29
N ASN A 407 -23.40 -8.95 44.28
CA ASN A 407 -21.94 -8.84 44.15
C ASN A 407 -21.51 -8.04 42.90
N GLY A 408 -22.20 -6.93 42.62
CA GLY A 408 -21.92 -6.08 41.45
C GLY A 408 -22.39 -6.64 40.10
N ARG A 409 -22.99 -7.83 40.06
CA ARG A 409 -23.50 -8.47 38.84
C ARG A 409 -25.03 -8.42 38.78
N LYS A 410 -25.58 -8.19 37.58
CA LYS A 410 -27.01 -8.35 37.32
C LYS A 410 -27.35 -9.84 37.33
N ILE A 411 -28.37 -10.21 38.11
CA ILE A 411 -28.94 -11.56 38.14
C ILE A 411 -30.44 -11.49 37.86
N TYR A 412 -30.97 -12.48 37.16
CA TYR A 412 -32.41 -12.70 37.03
C TYR A 412 -32.82 -13.80 38.00
N VAL A 413 -33.78 -13.50 38.87
CA VAL A 413 -34.45 -14.49 39.72
C VAL A 413 -35.77 -14.83 39.06
N ASN A 414 -36.04 -16.12 38.90
CA ASN A 414 -37.28 -16.63 38.31
C ASN A 414 -38.31 -16.94 39.38
#